data_AF-A0A166IBT9-F1
#
_entry.id   AF-A0A166IBT9-F1
#
_cell.length_a   1.000
_cell.length_b   1.000
_cell.length_c   1.000
_cell.angle_alpha   90.00
_cell.angle_beta   90.00
_cell.angle_gamma   90.00
#
_symmetry.space_group_name_H-M   'P 1'
#
loop_
_entity.id
_entity.type
_entity.pdbx_description
1 polymer ?
#
loop_
_entity_poly.entity_id
_entity_poly.type
_entity_poly.pdbx_seq_one_letter_code
_entity_poly.pdbx_strand_id
1 'polypeptide(L)' 'CSDVVKKPKLDKHYSSCYATFTCIDCSTTFPGPAQYKAHTSCISEAEKYQKSVYKGPRSNVSPNLLLIMLLF' A
#
# COMPACT_ATOMS: atom_id res chain seq x y z
N CYS A 1 -11.75 -13.92 -16.56
CA CYS A 1 -13.10 -13.41 -16.87
C CYS A 1 -13.07 -12.29 -17.92
N SER A 2 -12.04 -11.42 -18.02
CA SER A 2 -11.95 -10.30 -19.01
C SER A 2 -13.17 -9.36 -19.07
N ASP A 3 -14.08 -9.48 -18.11
CA ASP A 3 -15.29 -8.67 -17.98
C ASP A 3 -15.03 -7.46 -17.09
N VAL A 4 -15.67 -6.34 -17.43
CA VAL A 4 -15.71 -5.15 -16.57
C VAL A 4 -16.97 -5.22 -15.71
N VAL A 5 -16.78 -5.55 -14.43
CA VAL A 5 -17.89 -5.74 -13.48
C VAL A 5 -17.98 -4.54 -12.55
N LYS A 6 -19.19 -3.97 -12.40
CA LYS A 6 -19.44 -2.91 -11.41
C LYS A 6 -19.34 -3.47 -10.00
N LYS A 7 -18.82 -2.68 -9.06
CA LYS A 7 -18.65 -3.00 -7.62
C LYS A 7 -19.81 -3.77 -6.96
N PRO A 8 -21.10 -3.38 -7.08
CA PRO A 8 -22.21 -4.13 -6.47
C PRO A 8 -22.40 -5.54 -7.04
N LYS A 9 -21.95 -5.81 -8.27
CA LYS A 9 -22.02 -7.14 -8.91
C LYS A 9 -20.71 -7.93 -8.78
N LEU A 10 -19.64 -7.28 -8.34
CA LEU A 10 -18.30 -7.86 -8.18
C LEU A 10 -18.32 -9.03 -7.20
N ASP A 11 -19.05 -8.89 -6.09
CA ASP A 11 -19.15 -9.91 -5.05
C ASP A 11 -19.73 -11.22 -5.58
N LYS A 12 -20.82 -11.12 -6.34
CA LYS A 12 -21.46 -12.27 -6.99
C LYS A 12 -20.58 -12.89 -8.07
N HIS A 13 -19.85 -12.05 -8.83
CA HIS A 13 -18.94 -12.53 -9.86
C HIS A 13 -17.72 -13.26 -9.26
N TYR A 14 -17.22 -12.79 -8.12
CA TYR A 14 -16.11 -13.44 -7.41
C TYR A 14 -16.45 -14.87 -7.01
N SER A 15 -17.68 -15.13 -6.54
CA SER A 15 -18.15 -16.46 -6.18
C SER A 15 -18.21 -17.46 -7.34
N SER A 16 -18.13 -17.00 -8.59
CA SER A 16 -18.10 -17.89 -9.76
C SER A 16 -16.75 -17.88 -10.47
N CYS A 17 -16.07 -16.73 -10.57
CA CYS A 17 -14.81 -16.64 -11.30
C CYS A 17 -13.58 -16.92 -10.42
N TYR A 18 -13.66 -16.72 -9.09
CA TYR A 18 -12.55 -16.85 -8.13
C TYR A 18 -11.24 -16.20 -8.60
N ALA A 19 -11.34 -15.13 -9.39
CA ALA A 19 -10.22 -14.47 -10.02
C ALA A 19 -9.78 -13.24 -9.20
N THR A 20 -8.56 -12.80 -9.47
CA THR A 20 -8.04 -11.52 -8.98
C THR A 20 -8.71 -10.36 -9.72
N PHE A 21 -8.94 -9.25 -9.03
CA PHE A 21 -9.55 -8.06 -9.62
C PHE A 21 -8.60 -6.90 -9.63
N THR A 22 -8.54 -6.20 -10.75
CA THR A 22 -7.75 -4.98 -10.88
C THR A 22 -8.71 -3.80 -10.97
N CYS A 23 -8.54 -2.81 -10.09
CA CYS A 23 -9.28 -1.56 -10.23
C CYS A 23 -8.72 -0.79 -11.44
N ILE A 24 -9.61 -0.42 -12.36
CA ILE A 24 -9.22 0.28 -13.60
C ILE A 24 -8.77 1.72 -13.32
N ASP A 25 -9.29 2.33 -12.25
CA ASP A 25 -8.99 3.72 -11.90
C ASP A 25 -7.61 3.89 -11.24
N CYS A 26 -7.19 2.94 -10.39
CA CYS A 26 -5.90 3.00 -9.68
C CYS A 26 -4.92 1.89 -10.06
N SER A 27 -5.25 1.08 -11.07
CA SER A 27 -4.45 -0.06 -11.56
C SER A 27 -3.94 -1.01 -10.46
N THR A 28 -4.65 -1.07 -9.32
CA THR A 28 -4.26 -1.92 -8.19
C THR A 28 -4.96 -3.27 -8.30
N THR A 29 -4.16 -4.33 -8.25
CA THR A 29 -4.66 -5.72 -8.26
C THR A 29 -4.91 -6.20 -6.84
N PHE A 30 -6.13 -6.66 -6.60
CA PHE A 30 -6.60 -7.21 -5.34
C PHE A 30 -6.64 -8.75 -5.44
N PRO A 31 -5.97 -9.47 -4.52
CA PRO A 31 -5.95 -10.92 -4.49
C PRO A 31 -7.21 -11.54 -3.89
N GLY A 32 -8.11 -10.75 -3.30
CA GLY A 32 -9.29 -11.31 -2.65
C GLY A 32 -10.31 -10.29 -2.15
N PRO A 33 -11.44 -10.78 -1.59
CA PRO A 33 -12.64 -10.01 -1.27
C PRO A 33 -12.44 -8.98 -0.18
N ALA A 34 -11.63 -9.30 0.83
CA ALA A 34 -11.35 -8.35 1.90
C ALA A 34 -10.71 -7.05 1.37
N GLN A 35 -9.85 -7.14 0.36
CA GLN A 35 -9.11 -5.98 -0.13
C GLN A 35 -9.93 -5.10 -1.07
N TYR A 36 -10.61 -5.69 -2.07
CA TYR A 36 -11.44 -4.89 -2.98
C TYR A 36 -12.73 -4.36 -2.32
N LYS A 37 -13.25 -5.01 -1.27
CA LYS A 37 -14.39 -4.49 -0.48
C LYS A 37 -13.98 -3.27 0.35
N ALA A 38 -12.79 -3.30 0.94
CA ALA A 38 -12.24 -2.16 1.67
C ALA A 38 -11.82 -1.01 0.76
N HIS A 39 -11.62 -1.28 -0.53
CA HIS A 39 -11.30 -0.27 -1.52
C HIS A 39 -12.54 0.56 -1.87
N THR A 40 -12.86 1.60 -1.10
CA THR A 40 -14.01 2.49 -1.34
C THR A 40 -13.62 3.78 -2.07
N SER A 41 -12.40 4.26 -1.85
CA SER A 41 -11.79 5.40 -2.55
C SER A 41 -10.53 4.94 -3.28
N CYS A 42 -10.40 5.32 -4.55
CA CYS A 42 -9.16 5.14 -5.29
C CYS A 42 -8.17 6.20 -4.79
N ILE A 43 -7.18 5.77 -4.01
CA ILE A 43 -6.04 6.62 -3.68
C ILE A 43 -5.27 6.84 -4.98
N SER A 44 -5.21 8.10 -5.41
CA SER A 44 -4.46 8.52 -6.59
C SER A 44 -2.96 8.32 -6.35
N GLU A 45 -2.20 8.05 -7.41
CA GLU A 45 -0.75 7.76 -7.34
C GLU A 45 0.03 8.80 -6.50
N ALA A 46 -0.42 10.05 -6.47
CA ALA A 46 0.18 11.15 -5.71
C ALA A 46 0.33 10.88 -4.20
N GLU A 47 -0.63 10.21 -3.56
CA GLU A 47 -0.60 9.91 -2.12
C GLU A 47 0.30 8.71 -1.78
N LYS A 48 0.56 7.83 -2.75
CA LYS A 48 1.49 6.69 -2.59
C LYS A 48 2.96 7.15 -2.60
N TYR A 49 3.30 8.18 -3.39
CA TYR A 49 4.67 8.71 -3.49
C TYR A 49 5.09 9.59 -2.32
N GLN A 50 4.18 10.12 -1.51
CA GLN A 50 4.55 10.97 -0.37
C GLN A 50 4.99 10.19 0.90
N LYS A 51 4.83 8.86 0.94
CA LYS A 51 5.36 8.04 2.05
C LYS A 51 6.81 7.56 1.87
N SER A 52 7.54 8.05 0.85
CA SER A 52 8.96 7.72 0.63
C SER A 52 9.96 8.89 0.80
N VAL A 53 9.50 10.09 1.18
CA VAL A 53 10.40 11.22 1.54
C VAL A 53 10.54 11.37 3.06
N TYR A 54 10.92 10.29 3.75
CA TYR A 54 11.69 10.39 5.00
C TYR A 54 12.36 9.05 5.32
N LYS A 55 13.52 8.81 4.72
CA LYS A 55 14.52 7.92 5.35
C LYS A 55 15.44 8.82 6.14
N GLY A 56 15.41 8.67 7.47
CA GLY A 56 16.27 9.41 8.41
C GLY A 56 17.76 9.36 8.01
N PRO A 57 18.55 10.32 8.48
CA PRO A 57 19.83 10.70 7.88
C PRO A 57 20.84 9.55 7.88
N ARG A 58 21.44 9.29 6.72
CA ARG A 58 22.74 8.60 6.64
C ARG A 58 23.83 9.60 7.04
N SER A 59 24.50 9.36 8.15
CA SER A 59 25.81 9.92 8.43
C SER A 59 26.70 8.85 9.04
N ASN A 60 27.57 8.28 8.21
CA ASN A 60 28.86 7.78 8.64
C ASN A 60 29.77 8.99 8.95
N VAL A 61 30.76 8.80 9.83
CA VAL A 61 31.71 9.75 10.47
C VAL A 61 31.23 10.22 11.87
N SER A 62 31.46 9.45 12.95
CA SER A 62 32.70 9.25 13.78
C SER A 62 32.89 10.36 14.85
N PRO A 63 33.77 10.21 15.84
CA PRO A 63 33.82 9.26 16.96
C PRO A 63 33.96 10.03 18.29
N ASN A 64 32.98 10.05 19.19
CA ASN A 64 33.14 10.70 20.51
C ASN A 64 32.07 10.18 21.48
N LEU A 65 32.30 9.15 22.28
CA LEU A 65 33.19 9.13 23.46
C LEU A 65 32.90 10.20 24.54
N LEU A 66 31.99 11.17 24.38
CA LEU A 66 31.90 12.28 25.35
C LEU A 66 30.65 12.38 26.22
N LEU A 67 29.83 11.33 26.33
CA LEU A 67 28.64 11.41 27.19
C LEU A 67 28.39 10.24 28.15
N ILE A 68 29.38 9.37 28.38
CA ILE A 68 29.23 8.23 29.32
C ILE A 68 30.31 8.16 30.42
N MET A 69 31.15 9.18 30.59
CA MET A 69 32.21 9.20 31.64
C MET A 69 31.92 10.13 32.82
N LEU A 70 30.66 10.55 33.06
CA LEU A 70 30.40 11.44 34.20
C LEU A 70 29.28 11.05 35.15
N LEU A 71 28.50 9.99 34.92
CA LEU A 71 27.50 9.56 35.89
C LEU A 71 27.24 8.06 35.71
N PHE A 72 27.89 7.25 36.54
CA PHE A 72 27.51 5.94 37.11
C PHE A 72 28.76 5.13 37.46
#